data_AF-A0A7L5G326-F1
#
_entry.id   AF-A0A7L5G326-F1
#
_cell.length_a   1.000
_cell.length_b   1.000
_cell.length_c   1.000
_cell.angle_alpha   90.00
_cell.angle_beta   90.00
_cell.angle_gamma   90.00
#
_symmetry.space_group_name_H-M   'P 1'
#
loop_
_entity.id
_entity.type
_entity.pdbx_description
1 polymer ?
#
loop_
_entity_poly.entity_id
_entity_poly.type
_entity_poly.pdbx_seq_one_letter_code
_entity_poly.pdbx_strand_id
1 'polypeptide(L)'
;MALEEKKFNDFGLGEKSESNGYRAVNKDGSFNILKTNIPFFEKLNFFHNLVTMSWLNFFGYILLGYFVINFSFAAIYMSIGVDHLTGTSGTTGIDQFSEAFFFSAQTITTLGYGRVAPLGLATNIVAAIESMLGLLSFALATGLLYGRFSKSPTKIKYSDIGVIAPYQNINGFMIRVVNPQNNELLEVNADLSVSFRKEGSQHREFHNLKLERNMVFFFPSVWTIVHPIDEKSPLYKMTEKEFEKRKVEFIVMLKAFDASSSQTLYSRSSYKADEIIWGAKFTYLGQHKNGKLHIDVSGLNSYDQSGLQ
;
A
#
# COMPACT_ATOMS: atom_id res chain seq x y z
N MET A 1 -26.49 33.95 -21.54
CA MET A 1 -25.31 33.98 -20.64
C MET A 1 -25.05 32.54 -20.24
N ALA A 2 -24.19 31.85 -20.99
CA ALA A 2 -23.89 30.45 -20.74
C ALA A 2 -23.05 30.35 -19.47
N LEU A 3 -23.52 29.60 -18.49
CA LEU A 3 -22.69 29.18 -17.35
C LEU A 3 -21.57 28.32 -17.93
N GLU A 4 -20.34 28.86 -17.96
CA GLU A 4 -19.15 28.05 -18.23
C GLU A 4 -19.16 26.85 -17.28
N GLU A 5 -19.15 25.64 -17.83
CA GLU A 5 -18.76 24.44 -17.10
C GLU A 5 -17.34 24.68 -16.57
N LYS A 6 -17.22 25.16 -15.34
CA LYS A 6 -16.00 24.96 -14.56
C LYS A 6 -15.84 23.44 -14.44
N LYS A 7 -15.02 22.86 -15.32
CA LYS A 7 -14.47 21.51 -15.11
C LYS A 7 -13.71 21.56 -13.79
N PHE A 8 -14.36 21.11 -12.72
CA PHE A 8 -13.73 20.84 -11.44
C PHE A 8 -12.76 19.68 -11.65
N ASN A 9 -11.55 19.98 -12.13
CA ASN A 9 -10.46 19.03 -12.25
C ASN A 9 -9.75 18.84 -10.89
N ASP A 10 -10.46 18.86 -9.76
CA ASP A 10 -9.84 18.53 -8.48
C ASP A 10 -9.67 17.00 -8.41
N PHE A 11 -8.43 16.54 -8.22
CA PHE A 11 -8.13 15.11 -8.02
C PHE A 11 -8.55 14.59 -6.63
N GLY A 12 -9.43 15.32 -5.93
CA GLY A 12 -9.78 15.05 -4.53
C GLY A 12 -8.65 15.38 -3.56
N LEU A 13 -7.67 16.17 -4.00
CA LEU A 13 -6.52 16.61 -3.21
C LEU A 13 -6.74 18.00 -2.59
N GLY A 14 -7.82 18.67 -2.98
CA GLY A 14 -8.22 19.98 -2.48
C GLY A 14 -7.51 21.12 -3.21
N GLU A 15 -8.27 22.14 -3.60
CA GLU A 15 -7.76 23.30 -4.35
C GLU A 15 -7.05 24.35 -3.47
N LYS A 16 -7.28 24.31 -2.15
CA LYS A 16 -6.73 25.25 -1.16
C LYS A 16 -5.59 24.62 -0.38
N SER A 17 -4.38 24.72 -0.92
CA SER A 17 -3.17 24.49 -0.14
C SER A 17 -2.52 25.83 0.20
N GLU A 18 -2.68 26.28 1.44
CA GLU A 18 -2.15 27.57 1.89
C GLU A 18 -0.64 27.55 2.19
N SER A 19 -0.01 26.37 2.26
CA SER A 19 1.40 26.27 2.64
C SER A 19 2.33 26.33 1.42
N ASN A 20 3.26 27.26 1.48
CA ASN A 20 4.31 27.49 0.49
C ASN A 20 5.13 26.20 0.27
N GLY A 21 4.91 25.48 -0.83
CA GLY A 21 5.63 24.24 -1.14
C GLY A 21 5.03 22.96 -0.57
N TYR A 22 3.73 22.93 -0.25
CA TYR A 22 3.01 21.69 0.04
C TYR A 22 3.24 20.65 -1.07
N ARG A 23 3.59 19.43 -0.68
CA ARG A 23 3.59 18.25 -1.55
C ARG A 23 2.29 17.50 -1.32
N ALA A 24 1.48 17.25 -2.34
CA ALA A 24 0.22 16.52 -2.15
C ALA A 24 0.45 15.00 -2.02
N VAL A 25 1.36 14.46 -2.85
CA VAL A 25 1.73 13.05 -2.85
C VAL A 25 3.22 12.94 -2.62
N ASN A 26 3.66 12.21 -1.61
CA ASN A 26 5.08 11.99 -1.33
C ASN A 26 5.75 11.16 -2.43
N LYS A 27 7.09 11.17 -2.47
CA LYS A 27 7.86 10.39 -3.45
C LYS A 27 7.61 8.89 -3.36
N ASP A 28 7.32 8.40 -2.16
CA ASP A 28 6.96 7.01 -1.86
C ASP A 28 5.49 6.68 -2.21
N GLY A 29 4.73 7.65 -2.72
CA GLY A 29 3.32 7.50 -3.09
C GLY A 29 2.32 7.71 -1.95
N SER A 30 2.77 7.95 -0.72
CA SER A 30 1.88 8.26 0.41
C SER A 30 1.27 9.67 0.26
N PHE A 31 0.03 9.86 0.72
CA PHE A 31 -0.56 11.20 0.74
C PHE A 31 -0.04 11.98 1.94
N ASN A 32 0.36 13.23 1.73
CA ASN A 32 0.83 14.12 2.80
C ASN A 32 -0.37 14.83 3.49
N ILE A 33 -1.40 14.07 3.85
CA ILE A 33 -2.65 14.59 4.39
C ILE A 33 -2.80 14.08 5.82
N LEU A 34 -2.92 15.01 6.77
CA LEU A 34 -3.26 14.70 8.15
C LEU A 34 -4.76 14.89 8.36
N LYS A 35 -5.45 13.82 8.76
CA LYS A 35 -6.86 13.88 9.15
C LYS A 35 -6.96 14.05 10.66
N THR A 36 -7.43 15.21 11.11
CA THR A 36 -7.67 15.52 12.53
C THR A 36 -9.15 15.34 12.90
N ASN A 37 -9.45 15.18 14.20
CA ASN A 37 -10.82 15.08 14.74
C ASN A 37 -11.66 13.89 14.25
N ILE A 38 -11.03 12.76 13.93
CA ILE A 38 -11.76 11.50 13.68
C ILE A 38 -12.03 10.80 15.02
N PRO A 39 -13.28 10.44 15.34
CA PRO A 39 -13.61 9.65 16.52
C PRO A 39 -12.79 8.34 16.59
N PHE A 40 -12.40 7.92 17.79
CA PHE A 40 -11.53 6.75 17.97
C PHE A 40 -12.10 5.48 17.31
N PHE A 41 -13.39 5.19 17.49
CA PHE A 41 -14.04 4.02 16.91
C PHE A 41 -14.13 4.04 15.38
N GLU A 42 -14.24 5.22 14.76
CA GLU A 42 -14.22 5.35 13.29
C GLU A 42 -12.81 5.16 12.71
N LYS A 43 -11.78 5.47 13.49
CA LYS A 43 -10.39 5.24 13.10
C LYS A 43 -9.99 3.75 13.19
N LEU A 44 -10.72 2.95 13.98
CA LEU A 44 -10.43 1.54 14.20
C LEU A 44 -10.91 0.68 13.02
N ASN A 45 -10.09 0.61 11.97
CA ASN A 45 -10.25 -0.41 10.94
C ASN A 45 -9.53 -1.71 11.35
N PHE A 46 -10.17 -2.51 12.21
CA PHE A 46 -9.61 -3.75 12.77
C PHE A 46 -9.07 -4.69 11.68
N PHE A 47 -9.84 -4.95 10.63
CA PHE A 47 -9.42 -5.83 9.54
C PHE A 47 -8.19 -5.27 8.81
N HIS A 48 -8.21 -4.00 8.44
CA HIS A 48 -7.08 -3.38 7.76
C HIS A 48 -5.81 -3.46 8.61
N ASN A 49 -5.88 -3.10 9.89
CA ASN A 49 -4.74 -3.12 10.81
C ASN A 49 -4.18 -4.54 10.99
N LEU A 50 -5.04 -5.54 11.16
CA LEU A 50 -4.63 -6.95 11.26
C LEU A 50 -3.91 -7.45 10.01
N VAL A 51 -4.31 -6.98 8.82
CA VAL A 51 -3.69 -7.41 7.56
C VAL A 51 -2.45 -6.58 7.19
N THR A 52 -2.29 -5.34 7.69
CA THR A 52 -1.15 -4.46 7.35
C THR A 52 -0.02 -4.41 8.39
N MET A 53 -0.25 -4.85 9.62
CA MET A 53 0.79 -4.82 10.67
C MET A 53 1.99 -5.72 10.33
N SER A 54 3.11 -5.55 11.05
CA SER A 54 4.28 -6.44 10.90
C SER A 54 3.94 -7.90 11.27
N TRP A 55 4.71 -8.85 10.71
CA TRP A 55 4.51 -10.28 10.99
C TRP A 55 4.63 -10.62 12.48
N LEU A 56 5.61 -10.04 13.18
CA LEU A 56 5.79 -10.25 14.62
C LEU A 56 4.59 -9.78 15.43
N ASN A 57 4.06 -8.59 15.12
CA ASN A 57 2.87 -8.07 15.79
C ASN A 57 1.67 -8.97 15.51
N PHE A 58 1.49 -9.41 14.27
CA PHE A 58 0.38 -10.29 13.89
C PHE A 58 0.38 -11.60 14.68
N PHE A 59 1.49 -12.34 14.68
CA PHE A 59 1.59 -13.56 15.47
C PHE A 59 1.47 -13.29 16.98
N GLY A 60 1.98 -12.15 17.46
CA GLY A 60 1.81 -11.70 18.84
C GLY A 60 0.33 -11.53 19.22
N TYR A 61 -0.49 -10.89 18.38
CA TYR A 61 -1.92 -10.73 18.63
C TYR A 61 -2.69 -12.05 18.57
N ILE A 62 -2.36 -12.94 17.63
CA ILE A 62 -2.97 -14.28 17.56
C ILE A 62 -2.64 -15.08 18.82
N LEU A 63 -1.38 -15.06 19.25
CA LEU A 63 -0.93 -15.75 20.46
C LEU A 63 -1.57 -15.16 21.73
N LEU A 64 -1.65 -13.84 21.82
CA LEU A 64 -2.31 -13.15 22.93
C LEU A 64 -3.80 -13.51 22.98
N GLY A 65 -4.50 -13.49 21.84
CA GLY A 65 -5.90 -13.89 21.73
C GLY A 65 -6.11 -15.35 22.17
N TYR A 66 -5.23 -16.25 21.74
CA TYR A 66 -5.24 -17.64 22.19
C TYR A 66 -5.13 -17.73 23.72
N PHE A 67 -4.15 -17.07 24.35
CA PHE A 67 -4.01 -17.11 25.81
C PHE A 67 -5.21 -16.50 26.54
N VAL A 68 -5.74 -15.37 26.07
CA VAL A 68 -6.89 -14.70 26.69
C VAL A 68 -8.13 -15.58 26.65
N ILE A 69 -8.41 -16.24 25.52
CA ILE A 69 -9.56 -17.15 25.39
C ILE A 69 -9.38 -18.35 26.33
N ASN A 70 -8.21 -19.00 26.30
CA ASN A 70 -7.96 -20.16 27.16
C ASN A 70 -8.01 -19.82 28.66
N PHE A 71 -7.49 -18.66 29.05
CA PHE A 71 -7.56 -18.18 30.43
C PHE A 71 -9.01 -17.93 30.86
N SER A 72 -9.83 -17.38 29.96
CA SER A 72 -11.25 -17.13 30.20
C SER A 72 -12.04 -18.43 30.39
N PHE A 73 -11.82 -19.42 29.52
CA PHE A 73 -12.46 -20.74 29.65
C PHE A 73 -11.97 -21.51 30.87
N ALA A 74 -10.66 -21.47 31.18
CA ALA A 74 -10.14 -22.03 32.44
C ALA A 74 -10.84 -21.43 33.67
N ALA A 75 -11.04 -20.12 33.70
CA ALA A 75 -11.77 -19.45 34.78
C ALA A 75 -13.25 -19.89 34.85
N ILE A 76 -13.91 -20.11 33.70
CA ILE A 76 -15.27 -20.66 33.64
C ILE A 76 -15.30 -22.09 34.21
N TYR A 77 -14.36 -22.95 33.82
CA TYR A 77 -14.27 -24.31 34.35
C TYR A 77 -14.02 -24.34 35.86
N MET A 78 -13.14 -23.48 36.37
CA MET A 78 -12.92 -23.31 37.80
C MET A 78 -14.18 -22.84 38.53
N SER A 79 -14.98 -21.97 37.91
CA SER A 79 -16.23 -21.46 38.49
C SER A 79 -17.34 -22.51 38.52
N ILE A 80 -17.36 -23.44 37.56
CA ILE A 80 -18.26 -24.60 37.57
C ILE A 80 -17.82 -25.61 38.64
N GLY A 81 -16.51 -25.73 38.86
CA GLY A 81 -15.89 -26.64 39.81
C GLY A 81 -15.02 -27.67 39.10
N VAL A 82 -13.78 -27.80 39.56
CA VAL A 82 -12.77 -28.68 38.94
C VAL A 82 -13.11 -30.16 39.13
N ASP A 83 -13.95 -30.50 40.11
CA ASP A 83 -14.50 -31.84 40.31
C ASP A 83 -15.30 -32.33 39.08
N HIS A 84 -15.77 -31.40 38.24
CA HIS A 84 -16.43 -31.70 36.97
C HIS A 84 -15.44 -31.90 35.79
N LEU A 85 -14.13 -31.94 36.05
CA LEU A 85 -13.10 -32.33 35.09
C LEU A 85 -12.41 -33.60 35.60
N THR A 86 -12.57 -34.72 34.90
CA THR A 86 -11.90 -35.98 35.25
C THR A 86 -10.41 -35.93 34.96
N GLY A 87 -9.64 -36.77 35.66
CA GLY A 87 -8.20 -36.89 35.41
C GLY A 87 -7.39 -35.68 35.88
N THR A 88 -8.00 -34.77 36.65
CA THR A 88 -7.33 -33.73 37.41
C THR A 88 -6.75 -34.33 38.70
N SER A 89 -5.55 -33.93 39.06
CA SER A 89 -4.84 -34.43 40.26
C SER A 89 -4.31 -33.29 41.12
N GLY A 90 -4.50 -32.04 40.69
CA GLY A 90 -4.03 -30.86 41.38
C GLY A 90 -4.70 -30.68 42.75
N THR A 91 -3.88 -30.56 43.79
CA THR A 91 -4.34 -30.30 45.16
C THR A 91 -4.33 -28.81 45.51
N THR A 92 -3.57 -27.98 44.78
CA THR A 92 -3.54 -26.53 44.97
C THR A 92 -4.37 -25.81 43.91
N GLY A 93 -4.85 -24.59 44.22
CA GLY A 93 -5.62 -23.79 43.26
C GLY A 93 -4.86 -23.44 41.97
N ILE A 94 -3.51 -23.36 42.05
CA ILE A 94 -2.66 -23.11 40.87
C ILE A 94 -2.58 -24.36 40.00
N ASP A 95 -2.44 -25.54 40.60
CA ASP A 95 -2.40 -26.81 39.85
C ASP A 95 -3.73 -27.04 39.14
N GLN A 96 -4.84 -26.84 39.86
CA GLN A 96 -6.19 -26.97 39.34
C GLN A 96 -6.47 -26.00 38.18
N PHE A 97 -6.08 -24.72 38.33
CA PHE A 97 -6.19 -23.75 37.23
C PHE A 97 -5.34 -24.14 36.02
N SER A 98 -4.12 -24.61 36.25
CA SER A 98 -3.21 -25.03 35.18
C SER A 98 -3.78 -26.22 34.42
N GLU A 99 -4.35 -27.21 35.11
CA GLU A 99 -5.02 -28.35 34.48
C GLU A 99 -6.27 -27.92 33.69
N ALA A 100 -7.09 -27.01 34.22
CA ALA A 100 -8.23 -26.43 33.51
C ALA A 100 -7.80 -25.62 32.27
N PHE A 101 -6.70 -24.87 32.36
CA PHE A 101 -6.10 -24.16 31.24
C PHE A 101 -5.61 -25.11 30.15
N PHE A 102 -4.91 -26.19 30.51
CA PHE A 102 -4.47 -27.18 29.53
C PHE A 102 -5.64 -27.98 28.93
N PHE A 103 -6.71 -28.20 29.68
CA PHE A 103 -7.94 -28.78 29.15
C PHE A 103 -8.61 -27.85 28.13
N SER A 104 -8.73 -26.57 28.46
CA SER A 104 -9.21 -25.52 27.55
C SER A 104 -8.35 -25.46 26.27
N ALA A 105 -7.03 -25.45 26.41
CA ALA A 105 -6.08 -25.48 25.30
C ALA A 105 -6.29 -26.69 24.38
N GLN A 106 -6.50 -27.88 24.95
CA GLN A 106 -6.75 -29.09 24.16
C GLN A 106 -8.13 -29.08 23.49
N THR A 107 -9.12 -28.46 24.13
CA THR A 107 -10.50 -28.37 23.64
C THR A 107 -10.61 -27.38 22.49
N ILE A 108 -10.09 -26.16 22.65
CA ILE A 108 -10.15 -25.12 21.62
C ILE A 108 -9.36 -25.48 20.36
N THR A 109 -8.23 -26.20 20.50
CA THR A 109 -7.45 -26.68 19.34
C THR A 109 -7.94 -28.02 18.80
N THR A 110 -9.01 -28.58 19.37
CA THR A 110 -9.54 -29.91 19.01
C THR A 110 -8.52 -31.05 19.14
N LEU A 111 -7.48 -30.87 19.96
CA LEU A 111 -6.44 -31.88 20.20
C LEU A 111 -6.98 -33.04 21.04
N GLY A 112 -7.66 -32.72 22.14
CA GLY A 112 -8.39 -33.66 22.97
C GLY A 112 -7.63 -34.95 23.32
N TYR A 113 -6.47 -34.86 24.01
CA TYR A 113 -5.67 -36.04 24.37
C TYR A 113 -6.41 -37.08 25.22
N GLY A 114 -7.56 -36.71 25.81
CA GLY A 114 -8.45 -37.62 26.53
C GLY A 114 -8.03 -37.91 27.98
N ARG A 115 -6.91 -37.35 28.46
CA ARG A 115 -6.52 -37.43 29.87
C ARG A 115 -7.51 -36.70 30.78
N VAL A 116 -7.93 -35.50 30.38
CA VAL A 116 -8.89 -34.67 31.09
C VAL A 116 -10.16 -34.57 30.25
N ALA A 117 -11.32 -34.84 30.85
CA ALA A 117 -12.60 -34.81 30.16
C ALA A 117 -13.70 -34.14 31.01
N PRO A 118 -14.68 -33.48 30.37
CA PRO A 118 -15.76 -32.80 31.07
C PRO A 118 -16.81 -33.81 31.59
N LEU A 119 -17.20 -33.68 32.86
CA LEU A 119 -18.29 -34.41 33.47
C LEU A 119 -19.49 -33.49 33.73
N GLY A 120 -20.69 -34.00 33.45
CA GLY A 120 -21.94 -33.29 33.69
C GLY A 120 -22.34 -32.34 32.57
N LEU A 121 -23.62 -31.97 32.55
CA LEU A 121 -24.23 -31.24 31.44
C LEU A 121 -23.60 -29.85 31.23
N ALA A 122 -23.36 -29.10 32.31
CA ALA A 122 -22.84 -27.73 32.24
C ALA A 122 -21.44 -27.68 31.60
N THR A 123 -20.50 -28.49 32.10
CA THR A 123 -19.11 -28.56 31.60
C THR A 123 -19.06 -29.04 30.16
N ASN A 124 -19.90 -30.01 29.78
CA ASN A 124 -20.00 -30.48 28.40
C ASN A 124 -20.54 -29.40 27.44
N ILE A 125 -21.53 -28.60 27.85
CA ILE A 125 -22.02 -27.47 27.06
C ILE A 125 -20.91 -26.44 26.85
N VAL A 126 -20.17 -26.09 27.91
CA VAL A 126 -19.05 -25.14 27.80
C VAL A 126 -17.96 -25.66 26.87
N ALA A 127 -17.56 -26.93 27.01
CA ALA A 127 -16.56 -27.55 26.14
C ALA A 127 -17.01 -27.63 24.67
N ALA A 128 -18.29 -27.86 24.42
CA ALA A 128 -18.86 -27.84 23.06
C ALA A 128 -18.84 -26.42 22.46
N ILE A 129 -19.21 -25.40 23.23
CA ILE A 129 -19.14 -23.99 22.81
C ILE A 129 -17.69 -23.59 22.55
N GLU A 130 -16.77 -23.95 23.45
CA GLU A 130 -15.34 -23.70 23.32
C GLU A 130 -14.77 -24.32 22.04
N SER A 131 -15.09 -25.59 21.78
CA SER A 131 -14.66 -26.29 20.56
C SER A 131 -15.18 -25.61 19.29
N MET A 132 -16.45 -25.18 19.29
CA MET A 132 -17.05 -24.46 18.17
C MET A 132 -16.37 -23.10 17.93
N LEU A 133 -16.13 -22.34 19.00
CA LEU A 133 -15.43 -21.06 18.91
C LEU A 133 -13.97 -21.22 18.49
N GLY A 134 -13.31 -22.29 18.92
CA GLY A 134 -11.97 -22.65 18.49
C GLY A 134 -11.91 -22.88 16.99
N LEU A 135 -12.78 -23.75 16.46
CA LEU A 135 -12.88 -24.01 15.02
C LEU A 135 -13.11 -22.73 14.21
N LEU A 136 -14.04 -21.87 14.63
CA LEU A 136 -14.30 -20.58 13.98
C LEU A 136 -13.08 -19.65 14.05
N SER A 137 -12.40 -19.59 15.20
CA SER A 137 -11.21 -18.76 15.39
C SER A 137 -10.06 -19.21 14.50
N PHE A 138 -9.84 -20.52 14.35
CA PHE A 138 -8.84 -21.06 13.42
C PHE A 138 -9.17 -20.74 11.96
N ALA A 139 -10.44 -20.86 11.57
CA ALA A 139 -10.88 -20.48 10.23
C ALA A 139 -10.62 -18.99 9.95
N LEU A 140 -10.96 -18.11 10.89
CA LEU A 140 -10.70 -16.67 10.79
C LEU A 140 -9.20 -16.34 10.75
N ALA A 141 -8.40 -16.93 11.64
CA ALA A 141 -6.95 -16.74 11.67
C ALA A 141 -6.29 -17.20 10.36
N THR A 142 -6.71 -18.34 9.82
CA THR A 142 -6.25 -18.86 8.52
C THR A 142 -6.65 -17.92 7.38
N GLY A 143 -7.89 -17.41 7.38
CA GLY A 143 -8.34 -16.42 6.41
C GLY A 143 -7.54 -15.12 6.46
N LEU A 144 -7.21 -14.63 7.66
CA LEU A 144 -6.35 -13.45 7.85
C LEU A 144 -4.92 -13.71 7.36
N LEU A 145 -4.35 -14.88 7.66
CA LEU A 145 -3.05 -15.30 7.13
C LEU A 145 -3.04 -15.29 5.61
N TYR A 146 -4.04 -15.90 4.97
CA TYR A 146 -4.18 -15.89 3.52
C TYR A 146 -4.32 -14.47 2.96
N GLY A 147 -5.14 -13.62 3.58
CA GLY A 147 -5.30 -12.22 3.19
C GLY A 147 -4.00 -11.40 3.30
N ARG A 148 -3.14 -11.72 4.27
CA ARG A 148 -1.80 -11.12 4.42
C ARG A 148 -0.84 -11.58 3.34
N PHE A 149 -0.77 -12.89 3.08
CA PHE A 149 0.07 -13.46 2.02
C PHE A 149 -0.37 -13.04 0.62
N SER A 150 -1.67 -12.85 0.42
CA SER A 150 -2.22 -12.46 -0.88
C SER A 150 -1.90 -11.02 -1.25
N LYS A 151 -1.50 -10.17 -0.32
CA LYS A 151 -1.09 -8.79 -0.66
C LYS A 151 0.24 -8.82 -1.40
N SER A 152 0.21 -8.39 -2.65
CA SER A 152 1.42 -8.26 -3.46
C SER A 152 2.38 -7.25 -2.82
N PRO A 153 3.64 -7.63 -2.54
CA PRO A 153 4.68 -6.71 -2.09
C PRO A 153 5.23 -5.86 -3.24
N THR A 154 4.63 -5.94 -4.45
CA THR A 154 5.23 -5.37 -5.65
C THR A 154 5.34 -3.86 -5.59
N LYS A 155 6.57 -3.35 -5.72
CA LYS A 155 6.88 -1.92 -5.68
C LYS A 155 7.52 -1.50 -6.99
N ILE A 156 6.80 -0.72 -7.80
CA ILE A 156 7.38 -0.06 -8.96
C ILE A 156 8.33 1.03 -8.48
N LYS A 157 9.54 1.08 -9.03
CA LYS A 157 10.53 2.12 -8.73
C LYS A 157 10.42 3.23 -9.76
N TYR A 158 10.43 4.47 -9.29
CA TYR A 158 10.44 5.69 -10.10
C TYR A 158 11.84 6.30 -10.11
N SER A 159 12.17 7.07 -11.14
CA SER A 159 13.32 7.99 -11.05
C SER A 159 13.06 9.03 -9.96
N ASP A 160 14.12 9.44 -9.28
CA ASP A 160 14.03 10.49 -8.26
C ASP A 160 13.81 11.85 -8.93
N ILE A 161 14.36 12.03 -10.14
CA ILE A 161 14.24 13.23 -10.96
C ILE A 161 13.28 13.04 -12.14
N GLY A 162 12.68 14.14 -12.60
CA GLY A 162 12.12 14.28 -13.93
C GLY A 162 13.07 15.08 -14.81
N VAL A 163 12.92 14.99 -16.13
CA VAL A 163 13.70 15.81 -17.07
C VAL A 163 12.79 16.51 -18.06
N ILE A 164 13.18 17.71 -18.47
CA ILE A 164 12.63 18.37 -19.65
C ILE A 164 13.69 18.29 -20.74
N ALA A 165 13.36 17.52 -21.78
CA ALA A 165 14.28 17.12 -22.83
C ALA A 165 13.67 17.37 -24.22
N PRO A 166 14.49 17.48 -25.27
CA PRO A 166 14.02 17.41 -26.65
C PRO A 166 13.22 16.13 -26.91
N TYR A 167 12.04 16.30 -27.49
CA TYR A 167 11.14 15.24 -27.93
C TYR A 167 10.62 15.56 -29.34
N GLN A 168 11.13 14.86 -30.34
CA GLN A 168 10.86 15.14 -31.76
C GLN A 168 11.24 16.60 -32.12
N ASN A 169 10.26 17.44 -32.43
CA ASN A 169 10.41 18.87 -32.77
C ASN A 169 9.87 19.81 -31.68
N ILE A 170 9.61 19.29 -30.48
CA ILE A 170 9.22 20.05 -29.30
C ILE A 170 10.03 19.58 -28.07
N ASN A 171 9.77 20.16 -26.91
CA ASN A 171 10.27 19.64 -25.64
C ASN A 171 9.22 18.73 -24.99
N GLY A 172 9.67 17.81 -24.14
CA GLY A 172 8.80 16.89 -23.40
C GLY A 172 9.27 16.72 -21.95
N PHE A 173 8.30 16.58 -21.04
CA PHE A 173 8.57 16.14 -19.69
C PHE A 173 8.66 14.62 -19.63
N MET A 174 9.72 14.09 -19.03
CA MET A 174 9.99 12.66 -19.00
C MET A 174 10.35 12.19 -17.59
N ILE A 175 9.85 11.00 -17.23
CA ILE A 175 10.21 10.28 -16.01
C ILE A 175 10.43 8.80 -16.33
N ARG A 176 11.21 8.10 -15.51
CA ARG A 176 11.46 6.67 -15.69
C ARG A 176 10.80 5.85 -14.60
N VAL A 177 10.28 4.70 -15.00
CA VAL A 177 9.71 3.71 -14.10
C VAL A 177 10.27 2.34 -14.44
N VAL A 178 10.46 1.49 -13.45
CA VAL A 178 10.93 0.12 -13.63
C VAL A 178 10.28 -0.82 -12.62
N ASN A 179 9.95 -2.04 -13.05
CA ASN A 179 9.66 -3.12 -12.12
C ASN A 179 10.99 -3.73 -11.63
N PRO A 180 11.37 -3.56 -10.36
CA PRO A 180 12.60 -4.17 -9.84
C PRO A 180 12.46 -5.67 -9.58
N GLN A 181 11.24 -6.21 -9.59
CA GLN A 181 10.95 -7.62 -9.34
C GLN A 181 10.82 -8.40 -10.65
N ASN A 182 11.03 -9.71 -10.55
CA ASN A 182 10.95 -10.62 -11.70
C ASN A 182 9.52 -11.07 -12.04
N ASN A 183 8.50 -10.55 -11.35
CA ASN A 183 7.11 -10.85 -11.67
C ASN A 183 6.67 -10.06 -12.91
N GLU A 184 5.67 -10.61 -13.60
CA GLU A 184 5.13 -9.99 -14.80
C GLU A 184 4.03 -8.99 -14.45
N LEU A 185 4.28 -7.72 -14.79
CA LEU A 185 3.27 -6.67 -14.75
C LEU A 185 2.69 -6.49 -16.15
N LEU A 186 1.39 -6.74 -16.26
CA LEU A 186 0.58 -6.65 -17.46
C LEU A 186 -0.28 -5.39 -17.42
N GLU A 187 -0.69 -4.92 -18.60
CA GLU A 187 -1.65 -3.81 -18.75
C GLU A 187 -1.27 -2.58 -17.92
N VAL A 188 0.00 -2.20 -17.97
CA VAL A 188 0.52 -1.08 -17.17
C VAL A 188 0.05 0.23 -17.79
N ASN A 189 -0.91 0.86 -17.13
CA ASN A 189 -1.46 2.17 -17.47
C ASN A 189 -0.76 3.24 -16.63
N ALA A 190 -0.44 4.36 -17.26
CA ALA A 190 0.10 5.56 -16.63
C ALA A 190 -0.84 6.73 -16.83
N ASP A 191 -1.16 7.40 -15.73
CA ASP A 191 -1.83 8.69 -15.71
C ASP A 191 -0.84 9.71 -15.14
N LEU A 192 -0.71 10.84 -15.83
CA LEU A 192 0.11 11.96 -15.39
C LEU A 192 -0.77 13.19 -15.28
N SER A 193 -0.69 13.84 -14.13
CA SER A 193 -1.38 15.08 -13.87
C SER A 193 -0.37 16.11 -13.40
N VAL A 194 -0.65 17.38 -13.65
CA VAL A 194 0.14 18.49 -13.11
C VAL A 194 -0.74 19.37 -12.27
N SER A 195 -0.16 19.86 -11.18
CA SER A 195 -0.75 20.89 -10.36
C SER A 195 0.20 22.07 -10.27
N PHE A 196 -0.33 23.27 -10.36
CA PHE A 196 0.43 24.49 -10.18
C PHE A 196 -0.46 25.61 -9.67
N ARG A 197 0.15 26.59 -9.00
CA ARG A 197 -0.54 27.75 -8.47
C ARG A 197 -1.05 28.64 -9.61
N LYS A 198 -2.30 29.10 -9.51
CA LYS A 198 -2.85 30.11 -10.42
C LYS A 198 -2.12 31.44 -10.23
N GLU A 199 -1.85 32.15 -11.32
CA GLU A 199 -1.20 33.46 -11.21
C GLU A 199 -2.00 34.41 -10.30
N GLY A 200 -1.30 35.06 -9.36
CA GLY A 200 -1.90 36.01 -8.42
C GLY A 200 -2.82 35.41 -7.34
N SER A 201 -3.02 34.08 -7.30
CA SER A 201 -3.91 33.40 -6.33
C SER A 201 -3.17 32.29 -5.60
N GLN A 202 -3.54 31.96 -4.37
CA GLN A 202 -2.98 30.79 -3.65
C GLN A 202 -3.60 29.46 -4.10
N HIS A 203 -4.65 29.50 -4.93
CA HIS A 203 -5.33 28.29 -5.40
C HIS A 203 -4.47 27.53 -6.42
N ARG A 204 -4.51 26.20 -6.34
CA ARG A 204 -3.87 25.32 -7.32
C ARG A 204 -4.86 24.93 -8.40
N GLU A 205 -4.39 24.97 -9.64
CA GLU A 205 -5.07 24.41 -10.80
C GLU A 205 -4.49 23.03 -11.08
N PHE A 206 -5.34 22.14 -11.59
CA PHE A 206 -5.04 20.73 -11.80
C PHE A 206 -5.41 20.35 -13.23
N HIS A 207 -4.48 19.71 -13.92
CA HIS A 207 -4.64 19.35 -15.32
C HIS A 207 -4.13 17.94 -15.58
N ASN A 208 -4.93 17.13 -16.27
CA ASN A 208 -4.46 15.87 -16.83
C ASN A 208 -3.57 16.14 -18.04
N LEU A 209 -2.41 15.48 -18.07
CA LEU A 209 -1.44 15.60 -19.13
C LEU A 209 -1.58 14.43 -20.10
N LYS A 210 -1.62 14.75 -21.39
CA LYS A 210 -1.64 13.74 -22.45
C LYS A 210 -0.25 13.10 -22.56
N LEU A 211 -0.17 11.80 -22.37
CA LEU A 211 1.07 11.05 -22.57
C LEU A 211 1.26 10.67 -24.04
N GLU A 212 2.52 10.54 -24.48
CA GLU A 212 2.87 9.92 -25.77
C GLU A 212 2.28 8.51 -25.86
N ARG A 213 2.47 7.75 -24.78
CA ARG A 213 1.93 6.42 -24.56
C ARG A 213 1.46 6.34 -23.13
N ASN A 214 0.18 6.10 -22.92
CA ASN A 214 -0.43 5.94 -21.60
C ASN A 214 -0.50 4.48 -21.15
N MET A 215 -0.23 3.50 -22.03
CA MET A 215 -0.30 2.08 -21.70
C MET A 215 0.81 1.27 -22.36
N VAL A 216 1.35 0.30 -21.64
CA VAL A 216 2.17 -0.79 -22.18
C VAL A 216 1.57 -2.14 -21.77
N PHE A 217 1.46 -3.07 -22.72
CA PHE A 217 0.92 -4.41 -22.43
C PHE A 217 1.83 -5.23 -21.53
N PHE A 218 3.14 -5.15 -21.77
CA PHE A 218 4.16 -5.83 -21.00
C PHE A 218 5.15 -4.81 -20.44
N PHE A 219 5.56 -5.00 -19.18
CA PHE A 219 6.54 -4.13 -18.52
C PHE A 219 7.80 -4.89 -18.06
N PRO A 220 8.58 -5.48 -19.00
CA PRO A 220 9.77 -6.27 -18.68
C PRO A 220 11.04 -5.44 -18.43
N SER A 221 10.99 -4.12 -18.63
CA SER A 221 12.15 -3.23 -18.71
C SER A 221 11.81 -1.84 -18.17
N VAL A 222 12.78 -0.92 -18.18
CA VAL A 222 12.58 0.50 -17.85
C VAL A 222 11.66 1.13 -18.90
N TRP A 223 10.60 1.80 -18.43
CA TRP A 223 9.71 2.59 -19.27
C TRP A 223 9.92 4.07 -18.98
N THR A 224 10.24 4.84 -20.01
CA THR A 224 10.19 6.30 -19.96
C THR A 224 8.77 6.76 -20.28
N ILE A 225 8.12 7.38 -19.32
CA ILE A 225 6.82 8.04 -19.50
C ILE A 225 7.10 9.44 -20.01
N VAL A 226 6.47 9.81 -21.13
CA VAL A 226 6.71 11.08 -21.83
C VAL A 226 5.41 11.85 -21.96
N HIS A 227 5.41 13.09 -21.49
CA HIS A 227 4.40 14.08 -21.81
C HIS A 227 4.99 15.09 -22.81
N PRO A 228 4.54 15.09 -24.08
CA PRO A 228 4.92 16.10 -25.04
C PRO A 228 4.36 17.47 -24.65
N ILE A 229 5.21 18.50 -24.56
CA ILE A 229 4.79 19.88 -24.23
C ILE A 229 4.46 20.60 -25.54
N ASP A 230 3.32 20.22 -26.15
CA ASP A 230 2.78 20.86 -27.34
C ASP A 230 1.94 22.10 -26.99
N GLU A 231 1.38 22.77 -28.00
CA GLU A 231 0.56 23.99 -27.82
C GLU A 231 -0.71 23.78 -26.97
N LYS A 232 -1.16 22.53 -26.81
CA LYS A 232 -2.34 22.17 -26.01
C LYS A 232 -1.96 21.83 -24.57
N SER A 233 -0.67 21.65 -24.28
CA SER A 233 -0.19 21.41 -22.93
C SER A 233 -0.40 22.64 -22.06
N PRO A 234 -0.89 22.49 -20.81
CA PRO A 234 -0.97 23.59 -19.84
C PRO A 234 0.42 24.13 -19.44
N LEU A 235 1.48 23.44 -19.85
CA LEU A 235 2.88 23.79 -19.59
C LEU A 235 3.54 24.47 -20.80
N TYR A 236 2.80 24.67 -21.89
CA TYR A 236 3.33 25.31 -23.08
C TYR A 236 3.86 26.70 -22.77
N LYS A 237 5.08 26.99 -23.25
CA LYS A 237 5.84 28.24 -23.00
C LYS A 237 6.21 28.53 -21.55
N MET A 238 5.95 27.61 -20.61
CA MET A 238 6.43 27.80 -19.25
C MET A 238 7.94 27.65 -19.17
N THR A 239 8.58 28.51 -18.37
CA THR A 239 10.02 28.45 -18.11
C THR A 239 10.35 27.75 -16.79
N GLU A 240 11.61 27.37 -16.59
CA GLU A 240 12.13 26.84 -15.32
C GLU A 240 11.78 27.74 -14.13
N LYS A 241 12.01 29.05 -14.28
CA LYS A 241 11.68 30.05 -13.25
C LYS A 241 10.18 30.10 -12.95
N GLU A 242 9.34 29.88 -13.96
CA GLU A 242 7.89 29.82 -13.77
C GLU A 242 7.45 28.54 -13.06
N PHE A 243 8.10 27.40 -13.33
CA PHE A 243 7.85 26.16 -12.59
C PHE A 243 8.11 26.35 -11.09
N GLU A 244 9.21 27.00 -10.74
CA GLU A 244 9.55 27.33 -9.35
C GLU A 244 8.59 28.34 -8.72
N LYS A 245 8.22 29.40 -9.47
CA LYS A 245 7.32 30.47 -9.01
C LYS A 245 5.90 29.94 -8.79
N ARG A 246 5.39 29.12 -9.71
CA ARG A 246 4.05 28.53 -9.66
C ARG A 246 4.00 27.25 -8.83
N LYS A 247 5.13 26.81 -8.25
CA LYS A 247 5.24 25.59 -7.43
C LYS A 247 4.60 24.39 -8.14
N VAL A 248 5.08 24.15 -9.37
CA VAL A 248 4.63 23.02 -10.19
C VAL A 248 4.93 21.71 -9.46
N GLU A 249 3.95 20.82 -9.43
CA GLU A 249 4.05 19.44 -8.94
C GLU A 249 3.36 18.53 -9.94
N PHE A 250 4.12 17.62 -10.55
CA PHE A 250 3.61 16.52 -11.34
C PHE A 250 3.24 15.37 -10.41
N ILE A 251 2.14 14.70 -10.70
CA ILE A 251 1.65 13.54 -9.96
C ILE A 251 1.47 12.42 -10.99
N VAL A 252 2.19 11.32 -10.79
CA VAL A 252 2.08 10.12 -11.63
C VAL A 252 1.35 9.03 -10.87
N MET A 253 0.40 8.37 -11.54
CA MET A 253 -0.25 7.16 -11.08
C MET A 253 -0.03 6.05 -12.10
N LEU A 254 0.41 4.90 -11.62
CA LEU A 254 0.47 3.67 -12.39
C LEU A 254 -0.59 2.70 -11.88
N LYS A 255 -1.28 2.07 -12.82
CA LYS A 255 -2.17 0.93 -12.58
C LYS A 255 -1.64 -0.25 -13.39
N ALA A 256 -1.39 -1.37 -12.76
CA ALA A 256 -0.90 -2.58 -13.43
C ALA A 256 -1.58 -3.83 -12.89
N PHE A 257 -1.67 -4.87 -13.68
CA PHE A 257 -2.07 -6.19 -13.24
C PHE A 257 -0.85 -7.05 -12.97
N ASP A 258 -0.73 -7.58 -11.75
CA ASP A 258 0.36 -8.47 -11.35
C ASP A 258 -0.06 -9.93 -11.57
N ALA A 259 0.49 -10.54 -12.62
CA ALA A 259 0.11 -11.89 -13.04
C ALA A 259 0.42 -12.95 -11.97
N SER A 260 1.39 -12.71 -11.09
CA SER A 260 1.74 -13.65 -10.02
C SER A 260 0.75 -13.65 -8.86
N SER A 261 0.07 -12.52 -8.60
CA SER A 261 -0.90 -12.39 -7.51
C SER A 261 -2.35 -12.30 -7.99
N SER A 262 -2.55 -12.25 -9.31
CA SER A 262 -3.86 -12.03 -9.97
C SER A 262 -4.59 -10.80 -9.43
N GLN A 263 -3.85 -9.75 -9.10
CA GLN A 263 -4.39 -8.51 -8.53
C GLN A 263 -3.96 -7.29 -9.32
N THR A 264 -4.81 -6.28 -9.30
CA THR A 264 -4.43 -4.94 -9.78
C THR A 264 -3.68 -4.21 -8.67
N LEU A 265 -2.48 -3.74 -8.99
CA LEU A 265 -1.71 -2.85 -8.14
C LEU A 265 -1.83 -1.40 -8.61
N TYR A 266 -1.70 -0.50 -7.65
CA TYR A 266 -1.64 0.94 -7.89
C TYR A 266 -0.36 1.47 -7.25
N SER A 267 0.39 2.24 -8.03
CA SER A 267 1.63 2.87 -7.58
C SER A 267 1.59 4.35 -7.93
N ARG A 268 2.14 5.20 -7.07
CA ARG A 268 2.06 6.66 -7.22
C ARG A 268 3.40 7.29 -6.85
N SER A 269 3.70 8.43 -7.47
CA SER A 269 4.81 9.29 -7.08
C SER A 269 4.52 10.73 -7.53
N SER A 270 5.34 11.68 -7.10
CA SER A 270 5.25 13.08 -7.53
C SER A 270 6.61 13.66 -7.88
N TYR A 271 6.65 14.76 -8.64
CA TYR A 271 7.87 15.49 -8.97
C TYR A 271 7.58 16.98 -8.82
N LYS A 272 8.28 17.63 -7.88
CA LYS A 272 8.22 19.09 -7.72
C LYS A 272 9.17 19.78 -8.70
N ALA A 273 8.99 21.08 -8.87
CA ALA A 273 9.82 21.91 -9.74
C ALA A 273 11.34 21.74 -9.50
N ASP A 274 11.78 21.61 -8.25
CA ASP A 274 13.19 21.42 -7.85
C ASP A 274 13.72 19.99 -8.11
N GLU A 275 12.85 19.05 -8.47
CA GLU A 275 13.21 17.68 -8.84
C GLU A 275 13.20 17.49 -10.37
N ILE A 276 13.10 18.58 -11.13
CA ILE A 276 13.04 18.56 -12.59
C ILE A 276 14.30 19.19 -13.17
N ILE A 277 15.03 18.42 -13.96
CA ILE A 277 16.24 18.88 -14.64
C ILE A 277 15.89 19.36 -16.05
N TRP A 278 16.12 20.63 -16.32
CA TRP A 278 15.92 21.23 -17.65
C TRP A 278 17.12 20.99 -18.54
N GLY A 279 16.87 20.74 -19.83
CA GLY A 279 17.94 20.52 -20.79
C GLY A 279 18.73 19.26 -20.44
N ALA A 280 18.05 18.17 -20.10
CA ALA A 280 18.70 16.91 -19.80
C ALA A 280 17.96 15.76 -20.49
N LYS A 281 18.71 14.76 -20.94
CA LYS A 281 18.17 13.54 -21.51
C LYS A 281 18.67 12.35 -20.70
N PHE A 282 17.77 11.50 -20.26
CA PHE A 282 18.19 10.32 -19.54
C PHE A 282 19.08 9.39 -20.38
N THR A 283 20.14 8.86 -19.78
CA THR A 283 21.12 7.98 -20.45
C THR A 283 20.54 6.60 -20.72
N TYR A 284 20.95 5.93 -21.80
CA TYR A 284 20.45 4.58 -22.09
C TYR A 284 21.00 3.56 -21.07
N LEU A 285 20.12 2.75 -20.48
CA LEU A 285 20.48 1.79 -19.40
C LEU A 285 20.70 0.36 -19.88
N GLY A 286 20.31 0.06 -21.12
CA GLY A 286 20.41 -1.29 -21.68
C GLY A 286 21.84 -1.61 -22.11
N GLN A 287 22.30 -2.82 -21.81
CA GLN A 287 23.49 -3.40 -22.40
C GLN A 287 23.18 -4.81 -22.86
N HIS A 288 23.48 -5.13 -24.12
CA HIS A 288 23.37 -6.50 -24.60
C HIS A 288 24.60 -7.30 -24.15
N LYS A 289 24.39 -8.32 -23.31
CA LYS A 289 25.44 -9.26 -22.89
C LYS A 289 24.88 -10.68 -22.95
N ASN A 290 25.65 -11.62 -23.49
CA ASN A 290 25.28 -13.05 -23.58
C ASN A 290 23.88 -13.31 -24.17
N GLY A 291 23.49 -12.57 -25.21
CA GLY A 291 22.18 -12.71 -25.87
C GLY A 291 20.99 -12.19 -25.05
N LYS A 292 21.22 -11.57 -23.89
CA LYS A 292 20.20 -10.96 -23.04
C LYS A 292 20.38 -9.46 -22.95
N LEU A 293 19.27 -8.73 -22.75
CA LEU A 293 19.31 -7.32 -22.38
C LEU A 293 19.52 -7.22 -20.87
N HIS A 294 20.66 -6.68 -20.47
CA HIS A 294 20.96 -6.33 -19.07
C HIS A 294 20.59 -4.87 -18.85
N ILE A 295 19.88 -4.59 -17.76
CA ILE A 295 19.47 -3.24 -17.40
C ILE A 295 20.07 -2.92 -16.03
N ASP A 296 20.90 -1.88 -15.98
CA ASP A 296 21.40 -1.38 -14.71
C ASP A 296 20.40 -0.40 -14.09
N VAL A 297 19.63 -0.88 -13.12
CA VAL A 297 18.60 -0.09 -12.42
C VAL A 297 19.21 1.01 -11.53
N SER A 298 20.51 0.94 -11.20
CA SER A 298 21.17 2.02 -10.45
C SER A 298 21.24 3.32 -11.25
N GLY A 299 21.27 3.21 -12.58
CA GLY A 299 21.29 4.35 -13.50
C GLY A 299 19.93 4.99 -13.78
N LEU A 300 18.87 4.68 -13.02
CA LEU A 300 17.52 5.21 -13.26
C LEU A 300 17.48 6.76 -13.29
N ASN A 301 18.38 7.40 -12.54
CA ASN A 301 18.54 8.85 -12.45
C ASN A 301 19.64 9.39 -13.36
N SER A 302 20.39 8.56 -14.08
CA SER A 302 21.50 9.00 -14.91
C SER A 302 20.99 9.76 -16.13
N TYR A 303 21.55 10.94 -16.37
CA TYR A 303 21.22 11.81 -17.50
C TYR A 303 22.47 12.46 -18.07
N ASP A 304 22.39 12.80 -19.36
CA ASP A 304 23.35 13.64 -20.06
C ASP A 304 22.72 15.02 -20.27
N GLN A 305 23.55 16.06 -20.28
CA GLN A 305 23.11 17.40 -20.65
C GLN A 305 22.69 17.41 -22.13
N SER A 306 21.53 18.01 -22.41
CA SER A 306 20.99 18.18 -23.76
C SER A 306 20.47 19.60 -23.91
N GLY A 307 20.67 20.24 -25.06
CA GLY A 307 19.97 21.51 -25.31
C GLY A 307 18.44 21.35 -25.21
N LEU A 308 17.73 22.44 -25.00
CA LEU A 308 16.28 22.51 -25.25
C LEU A 308 16.06 22.92 -26.70
N GLN A 309 14.91 22.55 -27.26
CA GLN A 309 14.45 23.06 -28.55
C GLN A 309 13.75 24.40 -28.41
#